data_AF-A0A060W764-F1
#
_entry.id   AF-A0A060W764-F1
#
_cell.length_a   1.000
_cell.length_b   1.000
_cell.length_c   1.000
_cell.angle_alpha   90.00
_cell.angle_beta   90.00
_cell.angle_gamma   90.00
#
_symmetry.space_group_name_H-M   'P 1'
#
loop_
_entity.id
_entity.type
_entity.pdbx_description
1 polymer ?
#
loop_
_entity_poly.entity_id
_entity_poly.type
_entity_poly.pdbx_seq_one_letter_code
_entity_poly.pdbx_strand_id
1 'polypeptide(L)'
;MATSTGTFPPREPQQALPALTWHRKDWSILHPYVHLADSELENLRTCTGYVAGFVDPQVSNRPDLFDVYVNLPDTEITVSQSAKEAMAMGKLHKDIGLVIVQSAEDADRTDGQVIKDISIKTREILANLASLAEDCENSKITLETLKQRHFPPATENFLFHLAAAEQLLKI
;
A
#
# COMPACT_ATOMS: atom_id res chain seq x y z
N MET A 1 -33.90 26.77 -19.26
CA MET A 1 -33.66 26.36 -17.85
C MET A 1 -33.19 24.92 -17.87
N ALA A 2 -31.88 24.71 -17.86
CA ALA A 2 -31.28 23.39 -17.69
C ALA A 2 -30.49 23.47 -16.38
N THR A 3 -30.96 22.75 -15.37
CA THR A 3 -30.30 22.63 -14.07
C THR A 3 -29.06 21.74 -14.24
N SER A 4 -27.91 22.39 -14.41
CA SER A 4 -26.59 21.81 -14.22
C SER A 4 -26.28 21.79 -12.73
N THR A 5 -26.49 20.64 -12.09
CA THR A 5 -25.88 20.33 -10.79
C THR A 5 -25.59 18.83 -10.76
N GLY A 6 -24.39 18.49 -11.18
CA GLY A 6 -23.89 17.11 -11.21
C GLY A 6 -22.37 17.14 -11.33
N THR A 7 -21.70 17.82 -10.41
CA THR A 7 -20.27 17.63 -10.16
C THR A 7 -20.07 16.18 -9.75
N PHE A 8 -19.63 15.35 -10.70
CA PHE A 8 -19.05 14.05 -10.38
C PHE A 8 -17.74 14.31 -9.59
N PRO A 9 -17.56 13.72 -8.40
CA PRO A 9 -16.29 13.83 -7.70
C PRO A 9 -15.21 13.02 -8.44
N PRO A 10 -13.93 13.39 -8.28
CA PRO A 10 -12.82 12.80 -9.04
C PRO A 10 -12.65 11.33 -8.64
N ARG A 11 -12.99 10.42 -9.55
CA ARG A 11 -12.80 8.96 -9.41
C ARG A 11 -11.36 8.51 -9.64
N GLU A 12 -10.43 9.46 -9.78
CA GLU A 12 -9.12 9.21 -10.38
C GLU A 12 -8.08 8.53 -9.45
N PRO A 13 -7.91 8.90 -8.17
CA PRO A 13 -6.83 8.30 -7.36
C PRO A 13 -7.12 6.85 -6.96
N GLN A 14 -8.39 6.45 -6.84
CA GLN A 14 -8.80 5.12 -6.41
C GLN A 14 -8.67 4.07 -7.54
N GLN A 15 -8.75 4.49 -8.81
CA GLN A 15 -8.42 3.64 -9.95
C GLN A 15 -6.91 3.46 -10.12
N ALA A 16 -6.12 4.44 -9.67
CA ALA A 16 -4.67 4.41 -9.75
C ALA A 16 -4.04 3.46 -8.71
N LEU A 17 -4.60 3.33 -7.51
CA LEU A 17 -4.07 2.43 -6.47
C LEU A 17 -3.94 0.97 -6.93
N PRO A 18 -4.97 0.37 -7.58
CA PRO A 18 -4.85 -0.89 -8.27
C PRO A 18 -3.70 -0.98 -9.27
N ALA A 19 -3.43 0.11 -9.99
CA ALA A 19 -2.35 0.15 -10.95
C ALA A 19 -0.97 0.09 -10.27
N LEU A 20 -0.83 0.60 -9.04
CA LEU A 20 0.41 0.53 -8.26
C LEU A 20 0.70 -0.86 -7.68
N THR A 21 -0.32 -1.70 -7.51
CA THR A 21 -0.22 -3.07 -7.00
C THR A 21 -0.70 -4.12 -8.01
N TRP A 22 -0.49 -3.86 -9.30
CA TRP A 22 -0.95 -4.71 -10.40
C TRP A 22 -0.52 -6.18 -10.28
N HIS A 23 0.60 -6.44 -9.59
CA HIS A 23 1.12 -7.79 -9.36
C HIS A 23 0.22 -8.66 -8.50
N ARG A 24 -0.54 -8.09 -7.55
CA ARG A 24 -1.35 -8.86 -6.60
C ARG A 24 -2.57 -9.51 -7.25
N LYS A 25 -3.19 -8.83 -8.22
CA LYS A 25 -4.46 -9.23 -8.86
C LYS A 25 -5.60 -9.56 -7.87
N ASP A 26 -5.43 -9.22 -6.59
CA ASP A 26 -6.42 -9.36 -5.54
C ASP A 26 -7.00 -7.97 -5.26
N TRP A 27 -8.27 -7.82 -5.60
CA TRP A 27 -9.02 -6.58 -5.43
C TRP A 27 -10.00 -6.64 -4.26
N SER A 28 -10.01 -7.75 -3.50
CA SER A 28 -10.90 -7.92 -2.35
C SER A 28 -10.55 -7.00 -1.18
N ILE A 29 -9.30 -6.55 -1.11
CA ILE A 29 -8.79 -5.60 -0.12
C ILE A 29 -9.17 -4.14 -0.43
N LEU A 30 -9.74 -3.86 -1.61
CA LEU A 30 -10.07 -2.52 -2.04
C LEU A 30 -11.55 -2.25 -1.83
N HIS A 31 -11.85 -1.20 -1.06
CA HIS A 31 -13.19 -0.71 -0.79
C HIS A 31 -13.28 0.74 -1.25
N PRO A 32 -13.54 1.01 -2.55
CA PRO A 32 -13.38 2.35 -3.12
C PRO A 32 -14.30 3.41 -2.51
N TYR A 33 -15.43 2.97 -1.95
CA TYR A 33 -16.45 3.84 -1.43
C TYR A 33 -17.10 3.21 -0.19
N VAL A 34 -16.76 3.75 0.98
CA VAL A 34 -17.23 3.30 2.28
C VAL A 34 -17.83 4.49 3.02
N HIS A 35 -18.96 4.27 3.70
CA HIS A 35 -19.53 5.24 4.63
C HIS A 35 -19.16 4.86 6.06
N LEU A 36 -19.33 5.81 6.99
CA LEU A 36 -19.15 5.56 8.42
C LEU A 36 -20.33 4.77 9.04
N ALA A 37 -20.99 3.92 8.26
CA ALA A 37 -22.04 3.03 8.73
C ALA A 37 -21.42 1.82 9.44
N ASP A 38 -21.96 1.46 10.62
CA ASP A 38 -21.37 0.41 11.48
C ASP A 38 -21.18 -0.92 10.75
N SER A 39 -22.12 -1.32 9.89
CA SER A 39 -22.02 -2.55 9.11
C SER A 39 -20.85 -2.56 8.13
N GLU A 40 -20.54 -1.42 7.50
CA GLU A 40 -19.42 -1.33 6.56
C GLU A 40 -18.09 -1.31 7.32
N LEU A 41 -18.04 -0.63 8.46
CA LEU A 41 -16.87 -0.58 9.32
C LEU A 41 -16.57 -1.93 9.97
N GLU A 42 -17.60 -2.69 10.35
CA GLU A 42 -17.45 -4.04 10.86
C GLU A 42 -16.85 -4.96 9.80
N ASN A 43 -17.32 -4.87 8.55
CA ASN A 43 -16.71 -5.59 7.43
C ASN A 43 -15.23 -5.23 7.26
N LEU A 44 -14.87 -3.94 7.27
CA LEU A 44 -13.46 -3.51 7.18
C LEU A 44 -12.59 -4.09 8.30
N ARG A 45 -13.13 -4.15 9.53
CA ARG A 45 -12.42 -4.71 10.70
C ARG A 45 -12.18 -6.22 10.60
N THR A 46 -12.96 -6.94 9.79
CA THR A 46 -12.72 -8.37 9.54
C THR A 46 -11.60 -8.63 8.53
N CYS A 47 -11.22 -7.63 7.74
CA CYS A 47 -10.12 -7.74 6.78
C CYS A 47 -8.77 -7.70 7.50
N THR A 48 -7.84 -8.56 7.10
CA THR A 48 -6.46 -8.56 7.61
C THR A 48 -5.66 -7.33 7.16
N GLY A 49 -6.12 -6.66 6.11
CA GLY A 49 -5.65 -5.37 5.63
C GLY A 49 -6.55 -4.87 4.51
N TYR A 50 -6.72 -3.54 4.41
CA TYR A 50 -7.59 -2.94 3.38
C TYR A 50 -7.09 -1.58 2.92
N VAL A 51 -7.61 -1.16 1.78
CA VAL A 51 -7.55 0.20 1.25
C VAL A 51 -8.99 0.67 1.08
N ALA A 52 -9.40 1.65 1.87
CA ALA A 52 -10.77 2.16 1.85
C ALA A 52 -10.81 3.64 1.45
N GLY A 53 -11.73 3.96 0.54
CA GLY A 53 -12.04 5.33 0.14
C GLY A 53 -13.26 5.84 0.91
N PHE A 54 -13.13 7.02 1.50
CA PHE A 54 -14.20 7.67 2.23
C PHE A 54 -14.44 9.07 1.67
N VAL A 55 -15.70 9.50 1.68
CA VAL A 55 -16.09 10.88 1.36
C VAL A 55 -16.35 11.72 2.61
N ASP A 56 -16.54 11.07 3.76
CA ASP A 56 -16.80 11.75 5.02
C ASP A 56 -15.48 12.20 5.68
N PRO A 57 -15.26 13.50 5.90
CA PRO A 57 -14.03 14.00 6.54
C PRO A 57 -13.89 13.57 8.00
N GLN A 58 -14.96 13.11 8.67
CA GLN A 58 -14.92 12.64 10.06
C GLN A 58 -14.04 11.41 10.26
N VAL A 59 -13.66 10.72 9.18
CA VAL A 59 -12.69 9.61 9.22
C VAL A 59 -11.38 10.06 9.85
N SER A 60 -10.93 11.31 9.60
CA SER A 60 -9.71 11.86 10.20
C SER A 60 -9.70 11.84 11.73
N ASN A 61 -10.88 11.92 12.37
CA ASN A 61 -11.06 11.87 13.82
C ASN A 61 -11.09 10.44 14.38
N ARG A 62 -10.88 9.42 13.54
CA ARG A 62 -11.00 8.00 13.87
C ARG A 62 -9.71 7.23 13.59
N PRO A 63 -8.65 7.44 14.40
CA PRO A 63 -7.38 6.73 14.22
C PRO A 63 -7.50 5.21 14.48
N ASP A 64 -8.63 4.74 15.01
CA ASP A 64 -8.94 3.31 15.12
C ASP A 64 -9.23 2.63 13.77
N LEU A 65 -9.48 3.42 12.72
CA LEU A 65 -9.86 2.95 11.39
C LEU A 65 -8.70 2.90 10.38
N PHE A 66 -7.51 3.35 10.74
CA PHE A 66 -6.41 3.36 9.76
C PHE A 66 -5.05 3.33 10.43
N ASP A 67 -4.11 2.70 9.74
CA ASP A 67 -2.69 2.87 9.99
C ASP A 67 -2.13 4.08 9.24
N VAL A 68 -2.65 4.33 8.04
CA VAL A 68 -2.29 5.47 7.18
C VAL A 68 -3.57 6.09 6.63
N TYR A 69 -3.74 7.39 6.86
CA TYR A 69 -4.81 8.21 6.31
C TYR A 69 -4.23 9.21 5.32
N VAL A 70 -4.81 9.28 4.13
CA VAL A 70 -4.43 10.22 3.08
C VAL A 70 -5.58 11.19 2.85
N ASN A 71 -5.38 12.43 3.27
CA ASN A 71 -6.29 13.53 2.98
C ASN A 71 -5.91 14.14 1.62
N LEU A 72 -6.62 13.72 0.57
CA LEU A 72 -6.34 14.18 -0.79
C LEU A 72 -6.57 15.70 -0.98
N PRO A 73 -7.68 16.30 -0.49
CA PRO A 73 -7.86 17.75 -0.56
C PRO A 73 -6.71 18.57 0.04
N ASP A 74 -6.24 18.17 1.23
CA ASP A 74 -5.21 18.92 1.96
C ASP A 74 -3.79 18.44 1.64
N THR A 75 -3.65 17.43 0.79
CA THR A 75 -2.37 16.78 0.46
C THR A 75 -1.60 16.35 1.72
N GLU A 76 -2.32 15.84 2.71
CA GLU A 76 -1.78 15.47 4.02
C GLU A 76 -1.81 13.96 4.21
N ILE A 77 -0.73 13.41 4.75
CA ILE A 77 -0.63 12.01 5.13
C ILE A 77 -0.47 11.92 6.64
N THR A 78 -1.40 11.25 7.29
CA THR A 78 -1.36 10.97 8.73
C THR A 78 -1.07 9.50 8.94
N VAL A 79 -0.08 9.20 9.78
CA VAL A 79 0.24 7.83 10.21
C VAL A 79 -0.20 7.68 11.67
N SER A 80 -0.95 6.62 11.96
CA SER A 80 -1.42 6.33 13.33
C SER A 80 -0.23 6.03 14.25
N GLN A 81 -0.40 6.29 15.55
CA GLN A 81 0.68 6.07 16.50
C GLN A 81 1.07 4.59 16.62
N SER A 82 0.13 3.66 16.42
CA SER A 82 0.38 2.22 16.40
C SER A 82 1.18 1.77 15.18
N ALA A 83 1.02 2.43 14.03
CA ALA A 83 1.71 2.10 12.80
C ALA A 83 3.06 2.82 12.63
N LYS A 84 3.33 3.85 13.43
CA LYS A 84 4.47 4.76 13.25
C LYS A 84 5.83 4.05 13.18
N GLU A 85 6.05 3.04 14.01
CA GLU A 85 7.30 2.26 13.99
C GLU A 85 7.40 1.36 12.76
N ALA A 86 6.30 0.70 12.38
CA ALA A 86 6.25 -0.14 11.19
C ALA A 86 6.39 0.67 9.89
N MET A 87 5.96 1.94 9.91
CA MET A 87 6.03 2.89 8.79
C MET A 87 7.31 3.75 8.80
N ALA A 88 8.31 3.41 9.62
CA ALA A 88 9.57 4.13 9.64
C ALA A 88 10.30 4.02 8.28
N MET A 89 10.62 5.16 7.67
CA MET A 89 11.24 5.19 6.34
C MET A 89 12.65 4.57 6.33
N GLY A 90 12.73 3.34 5.86
CA GLY A 90 13.99 2.69 5.45
C GLY A 90 14.53 3.17 4.10
N LYS A 91 15.76 2.75 3.77
CA LYS A 91 16.40 3.04 2.46
C LYS A 91 15.53 2.59 1.28
N LEU A 92 14.95 1.39 1.37
CA LEU A 92 14.10 0.84 0.30
C LEU A 92 12.87 1.71 0.01
N HIS A 93 12.22 2.25 1.05
CA HIS A 93 11.09 3.17 0.88
C HIS A 93 11.50 4.43 0.10
N LYS A 94 12.67 4.99 0.42
CA LYS A 94 13.20 6.18 -0.26
C LYS A 94 13.53 5.90 -1.72
N ASP A 95 14.14 4.74 -1.99
CA ASP A 95 14.52 4.34 -3.35
C ASP A 95 13.28 4.16 -4.25
N ILE A 96 12.20 3.54 -3.73
CA ILE A 96 10.92 3.42 -4.45
C ILE A 96 10.25 4.78 -4.62
N GLY A 97 10.19 5.58 -3.55
CA GLY A 97 9.60 6.91 -3.58
C GLY A 97 10.27 7.80 -4.62
N LEU A 98 11.60 7.73 -4.74
CA LEU A 98 12.35 8.46 -5.75
C LEU A 98 11.95 8.03 -7.18
N VAL A 99 11.81 6.73 -7.43
CA VAL A 99 11.36 6.22 -8.74
C VAL A 99 9.95 6.70 -9.08
N ILE A 100 9.04 6.72 -8.10
CA ILE A 100 7.66 7.21 -8.29
C ILE A 100 7.68 8.70 -8.64
N VAL A 101 8.38 9.52 -7.86
CA VAL A 101 8.48 10.97 -8.09
C VAL A 101 9.10 11.27 -9.45
N GLN A 102 10.24 10.66 -9.77
CA GLN A 102 10.91 10.85 -11.06
C GLN A 102 10.04 10.41 -12.25
N SER A 103 9.27 9.33 -12.08
CA SER A 103 8.37 8.86 -13.14
C SER A 103 7.17 9.78 -13.33
N ALA A 104 6.68 10.40 -12.25
CA ALA A 104 5.53 11.30 -12.29
C ALA A 104 5.89 12.73 -12.75
N GLU A 105 7.13 13.17 -12.53
CA GLU A 105 7.61 14.51 -12.94
C GLU A 105 8.01 14.58 -14.44
N ASP A 106 8.19 13.43 -15.09
CA ASP A 106 8.56 13.34 -16.50
C ASP A 106 7.33 13.54 -17.40
N ALA A 107 7.16 14.76 -17.91
CA ALA A 107 6.02 15.17 -18.72
C ALA A 107 5.89 14.43 -20.07
N ASP A 108 6.95 13.76 -20.52
CA ASP A 108 6.95 12.96 -21.75
C ASP A 108 6.45 11.52 -21.51
N ARG A 109 6.21 11.14 -20.25
CA ARG A 109 5.70 9.82 -19.88
C ARG A 109 4.18 9.80 -19.84
N THR A 110 3.64 8.71 -20.35
CA THR A 110 2.22 8.35 -20.19
C THR A 110 2.00 7.66 -18.85
N ASP A 111 0.79 7.77 -18.29
CA ASP A 111 0.38 7.06 -17.07
C ASP A 111 0.66 5.54 -17.16
N GLY A 112 0.44 4.94 -18.33
CA GLY A 112 0.73 3.53 -18.57
C GLY A 112 2.20 3.17 -18.43
N GLN A 113 3.12 4.07 -18.80
CA GLN A 113 4.56 3.88 -18.60
C GLN A 113 4.93 4.02 -17.13
N VAL A 114 4.36 5.00 -16.42
CA VAL A 114 4.57 5.17 -14.97
C VAL A 114 4.12 3.91 -14.21
N ILE A 115 2.91 3.41 -14.50
CA ILE A 115 2.37 2.18 -13.91
C ILE A 115 3.30 0.99 -14.17
N LYS A 116 3.81 0.86 -15.39
CA LYS A 116 4.71 -0.23 -15.79
C LYS A 116 6.02 -0.17 -15.02
N ASP A 117 6.63 1.00 -14.88
CA ASP A 117 7.91 1.17 -14.20
C ASP A 117 7.79 0.88 -12.70
N ILE A 118 6.72 1.36 -12.08
CA ILE A 118 6.41 1.03 -10.68
C ILE A 118 6.18 -0.47 -10.53
N SER A 119 5.42 -1.09 -11.43
CA SER A 119 5.20 -2.54 -11.42
C SER A 119 6.48 -3.36 -11.58
N ILE A 120 7.41 -2.92 -12.44
CA ILE A 120 8.73 -3.54 -12.60
C ILE A 120 9.52 -3.40 -11.30
N LYS A 121 9.57 -2.19 -10.73
CA LYS A 121 10.34 -1.94 -9.51
C LYS A 121 9.83 -2.74 -8.32
N THR A 122 8.51 -2.82 -8.15
CA THR A 122 7.87 -3.65 -7.14
C THR A 122 8.23 -5.12 -7.34
N ARG A 123 8.21 -5.62 -8.58
CA ARG A 123 8.59 -7.01 -8.88
C ARG A 123 10.05 -7.31 -8.57
N GLU A 124 10.97 -6.38 -8.83
CA GLU A 124 12.39 -6.53 -8.45
C GLU A 124 12.54 -6.74 -6.93
N ILE A 125 11.79 -5.98 -6.13
CA ILE A 125 11.81 -6.09 -4.67
C ILE A 125 11.26 -7.44 -4.22
N LEU A 126 10.15 -7.88 -4.82
CA LEU A 126 9.56 -9.18 -4.52
C LEU A 126 10.47 -10.33 -4.94
N ALA A 127 11.15 -10.23 -6.08
CA ALA A 127 12.13 -11.22 -6.51
C ALA A 127 13.33 -11.27 -5.56
N ASN A 128 13.81 -10.11 -5.11
CA ASN A 128 14.86 -10.04 -4.09
C ASN A 128 14.39 -10.71 -2.79
N LEU A 129 13.19 -10.40 -2.31
CA LEU A 129 12.60 -11.05 -1.13
C LEU A 129 12.50 -12.57 -1.33
N ALA A 130 11.99 -13.04 -2.46
CA ALA A 130 11.85 -14.46 -2.77
C ALA A 130 13.20 -15.18 -2.82
N SER A 131 14.26 -14.53 -3.31
CA SER A 131 15.62 -15.09 -3.30
C SER A 131 16.23 -15.24 -1.89
N LEU A 132 15.61 -14.61 -0.88
CA LEU A 132 15.98 -14.83 0.52
C LEU A 132 15.26 -16.05 1.12
N ALA A 133 14.25 -16.60 0.46
CA ALA A 133 13.60 -17.83 0.89
C ALA A 133 14.53 -19.03 0.64
N GLU A 134 14.54 -19.99 1.56
CA GLU A 134 15.29 -21.23 1.37
C GLU A 134 14.61 -22.11 0.29
N ASP A 135 15.42 -22.86 -0.46
CA ASP A 135 14.98 -23.87 -1.44
C ASP A 135 14.33 -25.06 -0.71
N CYS A 136 13.12 -24.85 -0.20
CA CYS A 136 12.21 -25.91 0.20
C CYS A 136 10.95 -25.80 -0.65
N GLU A 137 10.26 -26.92 -0.84
CA GLU A 137 9.11 -27.13 -1.76
C GLU A 137 7.96 -26.10 -1.67
N ASN A 138 8.00 -25.17 -0.71
CA ASN A 138 7.03 -24.09 -0.51
C ASN A 138 7.62 -22.67 -0.39
N SER A 139 8.91 -22.40 -0.72
CA SER A 139 9.54 -21.06 -0.78
C SER A 139 9.04 -20.01 0.24
N LYS A 140 8.91 -20.40 1.51
CA LYS A 140 8.45 -19.50 2.58
C LYS A 140 9.63 -19.01 3.40
N ILE A 141 9.63 -17.72 3.69
CA ILE A 141 10.60 -17.02 4.53
C ILE A 141 10.20 -17.22 5.99
N THR A 142 11.17 -17.55 6.84
CA THR A 142 10.98 -17.57 8.30
C THR A 142 11.66 -16.36 8.93
N LEU A 143 11.20 -15.97 10.12
CA LEU A 143 11.80 -14.89 10.90
C LEU A 143 13.26 -15.23 11.28
N GLU A 144 13.58 -16.52 11.43
CA GLU A 144 14.94 -16.99 11.69
C GLU A 144 15.85 -16.80 10.47
N THR A 145 15.38 -17.10 9.26
CA THR A 145 16.12 -16.88 8.01
C THR A 145 16.48 -15.41 7.81
N LEU A 146 15.57 -14.48 8.16
CA LEU A 146 15.87 -13.03 8.11
C LEU A 146 16.90 -12.61 9.16
N LYS A 147 16.78 -13.11 10.39
CA LYS A 147 17.73 -12.81 11.49
C LYS A 147 19.14 -13.31 11.21
N GLN A 148 19.29 -14.48 10.60
CA GLN A 148 20.60 -15.04 10.23
C GLN A 148 21.35 -14.18 9.21
N ARG A 149 20.65 -13.37 8.42
CA ARG A 149 21.25 -12.47 7.43
C ARG A 149 21.79 -11.16 8.02
N HIS A 150 21.58 -10.92 9.32
CA HIS A 150 22.08 -9.74 10.06
C HIS A 150 21.72 -8.40 9.39
N PHE A 151 20.49 -8.27 8.88
CA PHE A 151 20.02 -7.00 8.35
C PHE A 151 19.91 -5.93 9.45
N PRO A 152 20.02 -4.63 9.10
CA PRO A 152 19.63 -3.57 10.03
C PRO A 152 18.17 -3.76 10.49
N PRO A 153 17.81 -3.44 11.74
CA PRO A 153 16.47 -3.72 12.28
C PRO A 153 15.31 -3.17 11.43
N ALA A 154 15.47 -1.98 10.86
CA ALA A 154 14.47 -1.38 9.99
C ALA A 154 14.27 -2.16 8.68
N THR A 155 15.33 -2.74 8.13
CA THR A 155 15.28 -3.57 6.91
C THR A 155 14.69 -4.94 7.23
N GLU A 156 15.04 -5.54 8.36
CA GLU A 156 14.46 -6.80 8.81
C GLU A 156 12.94 -6.68 9.00
N ASN A 157 12.49 -5.67 9.75
CA ASN A 157 11.06 -5.42 9.97
C ASN A 157 10.31 -5.18 8.66
N PHE A 158 10.89 -4.41 7.73
CA PHE A 158 10.30 -4.19 6.42
C PHE A 158 10.15 -5.49 5.64
N LEU A 159 11.20 -6.30 5.54
CA LEU A 159 11.17 -7.57 4.80
C LEU A 159 10.19 -8.56 5.44
N PHE A 160 10.08 -8.58 6.76
CA PHE A 160 9.11 -9.39 7.49
C PHE A 160 7.67 -8.98 7.16
N HIS A 161 7.33 -7.70 7.28
CA HIS A 161 6.00 -7.20 6.95
C HIS A 161 5.67 -7.38 5.45
N LEU A 162 6.65 -7.18 4.57
CA LEU A 162 6.48 -7.42 3.14
C LEU A 162 6.22 -8.91 2.85
N ALA A 163 6.95 -9.82 3.49
CA ALA A 163 6.72 -11.26 3.36
C ALA A 163 5.34 -11.67 3.90
N ALA A 164 4.87 -11.05 4.99
CA ALA A 164 3.52 -11.26 5.51
C ALA A 164 2.46 -10.84 4.48
N ALA A 165 2.60 -9.62 3.95
CA ALA A 165 1.66 -9.03 3.02
C ALA A 165 1.59 -9.75 1.67
N GLU A 166 2.69 -10.41 1.26
CA GLU A 166 2.80 -11.17 0.01
C GLU A 166 2.60 -12.68 0.22
N GLN A 167 2.17 -13.10 1.41
CA GLN A 167 1.91 -14.51 1.78
C GLN A 167 3.13 -15.43 1.63
N LEU A 168 4.33 -14.85 1.73
CA LEU A 168 5.62 -15.54 1.66
C LEU A 168 6.13 -15.95 3.05
N LEU A 169 5.42 -15.63 4.14
CA LEU A 169 5.80 -16.09 5.48
C LEU A 169 5.33 -17.52 5.77
N LYS A 170 6.19 -18.28 6.45
CA LYS A 170 5.79 -19.46 7.22
C LYS A 170 5.52 -19.01 8.66
N ILE A 171 4.23 -19.02 9.04
CA ILE A 171 3.79 -18.82 10.43
C ILE A 171 3.98 -20.14 11.18
#